data_AF-A0A816FAF0-F1
#
_entry.id   AF-A0A816FAF0-F1
#
_cell.length_a   1.000
_cell.length_b   1.000
_cell.length_c   1.000
_cell.angle_alpha   90.00
_cell.angle_beta   90.00
_cell.angle_gamma   90.00
#
_symmetry.space_group_name_H-M   'P 1'
#
loop_
_entity.id
_entity.type
_entity.pdbx_description
1 polymer ?
#
loop_
_entity_poly.entity_id
_entity_poly.type
_entity_poly.pdbx_seq_one_letter_code
_entity_poly.pdbx_strand_id
1 'polypeptide(L)'
;MYPLLSQLQPLDIFALLLAAINHDLDHCGISNAALINQGDPLAVKYQKVSPLEQHSIDRALEVLNDESHRTALLQAVIQPNNNDAPVTNNEHNAAKSRVVEIFRNCILAMNISRTVDHEAILTVTSCSNAVPCNSSFNISKVRSIECCSNGLIPQ
;
A
#
# COMPACT_ATOMS: atom_id res chain seq x y z
N MET A 1 -26.64 -1.65 6.60
CA MET A 1 -26.21 -2.82 5.79
C MET A 1 -24.75 -2.59 5.44
N TYR A 2 -23.81 -3.37 5.98
CA TYR A 2 -22.37 -3.31 5.64
C TYR A 2 -22.00 -4.53 4.78
N PRO A 3 -22.43 -4.59 3.50
CA PRO A 3 -22.33 -5.80 2.70
C PRO A 3 -20.89 -6.23 2.41
N LEU A 4 -19.91 -5.32 2.48
CA LEU A 4 -18.51 -5.62 2.19
C LEU A 4 -17.74 -6.13 3.42
N LEU A 5 -17.91 -5.48 4.59
CA LEU A 5 -17.21 -5.87 5.82
C LEU A 5 -17.54 -7.30 6.26
N SER A 6 -18.76 -7.77 5.99
CA SER A 6 -19.16 -9.16 6.27
C SER A 6 -18.52 -10.20 5.33
N GLN A 7 -17.88 -9.77 4.24
CA GLN A 7 -17.20 -10.64 3.28
C GLN A 7 -15.69 -10.67 3.50
N LEU A 8 -15.13 -9.74 4.29
CA LEU A 8 -13.70 -9.66 4.56
C LEU A 8 -13.33 -10.52 5.76
N GLN A 9 -12.26 -11.29 5.62
CA GLN A 9 -11.67 -11.99 6.77
C GLN A 9 -10.87 -10.99 7.62
N PRO A 10 -10.66 -11.26 8.93
CA PRO A 10 -9.86 -10.39 9.79
C PRO A 10 -8.45 -10.09 9.24
N LEU A 11 -7.84 -11.06 8.55
CA LEU A 11 -6.55 -10.88 7.88
C LEU A 11 -6.61 -9.96 6.65
N ASP A 12 -7.72 -9.96 5.91
CA ASP A 12 -7.91 -9.05 4.78
C ASP A 12 -8.04 -7.61 5.27
N ILE A 13 -8.78 -7.39 6.37
CA ILE A 13 -8.91 -6.08 7.03
C ILE A 13 -7.56 -5.62 7.55
N PHE A 14 -6.78 -6.52 8.16
CA PHE A 14 -5.44 -6.20 8.62
C PHE A 14 -4.52 -5.78 7.48
N ALA A 15 -4.51 -6.52 6.36
CA ALA A 15 -3.74 -6.18 5.17
C ALA A 15 -4.13 -4.82 4.58
N LEU A 16 -5.43 -4.52 4.53
CA LEU A 16 -5.97 -3.23 4.09
C LEU A 16 -5.48 -2.06 4.96
N LEU A 17 -5.55 -2.22 6.28
CA LEU A 17 -5.06 -1.19 7.22
C LEU A 17 -3.56 -0.98 7.08
N LEU A 18 -2.79 -2.07 6.92
CA LEU A 18 -1.35 -2.01 6.71
C LEU A 18 -1.02 -1.27 5.41
N ALA A 19 -1.76 -1.54 4.32
CA ALA A 19 -1.59 -0.86 3.04
C ALA A 19 -1.92 0.64 3.17
N ALA A 20 -3.03 0.98 3.81
CA ALA A 20 -3.45 2.37 4.00
C ALA A 20 -2.39 3.21 4.74
N ILE A 21 -1.77 2.64 5.78
CA ILE A 21 -0.73 3.32 6.56
C ILE A 21 0.56 3.53 5.75
N ASN A 22 0.91 2.59 4.87
CA ASN A 22 2.22 2.57 4.22
C ASN A 22 2.21 3.03 2.75
N HIS A 23 1.07 3.42 2.19
CA HIS A 23 0.95 3.61 0.74
C HIS A 23 1.84 4.70 0.14
N ASP A 24 2.10 5.78 0.89
CA ASP A 24 2.96 6.90 0.49
C ASP A 24 4.26 6.95 1.33
N LEU A 25 4.68 5.81 1.88
CA LEU A 25 5.91 5.74 2.66
C LEU A 25 7.12 6.12 1.78
N ASP A 26 7.90 7.09 2.26
CA ASP A 26 9.09 7.63 1.57
C ASP A 26 8.78 8.32 0.22
N HIS A 27 7.56 8.87 0.06
CA HIS A 27 7.18 9.60 -1.15
C HIS A 27 7.89 10.96 -1.26
N CYS A 28 8.64 11.18 -2.34
CA CYS A 28 9.49 12.38 -2.52
C CYS A 28 8.76 13.64 -3.05
N GLY A 29 7.42 13.59 -3.18
CA GLY A 29 6.62 14.73 -3.67
C GLY A 29 6.63 14.92 -5.20
N ILE A 30 7.25 14.00 -5.94
CA ILE A 30 7.31 14.00 -7.40
C ILE A 30 6.53 12.83 -7.99
N SER A 31 5.90 13.04 -9.14
CA SER A 31 5.06 12.01 -9.77
C SER A 31 5.88 10.89 -10.42
N ASN A 32 5.24 9.73 -10.62
CA ASN A 32 5.81 8.61 -11.38
C ASN A 32 6.29 9.03 -12.78
N ALA A 33 5.53 9.91 -13.45
CA ALA A 33 5.90 10.44 -14.76
C ALA A 33 7.18 11.30 -14.70
N ALA A 34 7.31 12.14 -13.66
CA ALA A 34 8.51 12.95 -13.45
C ALA A 34 9.75 12.07 -13.21
N LEU A 35 9.65 11.04 -12.35
CA LEU A 35 10.71 10.07 -12.10
C LEU A 35 11.18 9.37 -13.39
N ILE A 36 10.23 8.91 -14.20
CA ILE A 36 10.53 8.23 -15.48
C ILE A 36 11.24 9.17 -16.46
N ASN A 37 10.76 10.41 -16.58
CA ASN A 37 11.32 11.39 -17.51
C ASN A 37 12.72 11.85 -17.11
N GLN A 38 13.00 11.95 -15.81
CA GLN A 38 14.30 12.34 -15.28
C GLN A 38 15.32 11.20 -15.26
N GLY A 39 14.89 9.95 -15.52
CA GLY A 39 15.75 8.78 -15.41
C GLY A 39 16.14 8.46 -13.97
N ASP A 40 15.23 8.73 -13.02
CA ASP A 40 15.48 8.54 -11.60
C ASP A 40 15.83 7.06 -11.27
N PRO A 41 16.73 6.80 -10.30
CA PRO A 41 17.09 5.44 -9.90
C PRO A 41 15.89 4.54 -9.55
N LEU A 42 14.81 5.09 -8.98
CA LEU A 42 13.60 4.33 -8.69
C LEU A 42 12.91 3.89 -10.00
N ALA A 43 12.83 4.77 -11.00
CA ALA A 43 12.26 4.43 -12.30
C ALA A 43 13.08 3.34 -13.02
N VAL A 44 14.41 3.35 -12.85
CA VAL A 44 15.29 2.30 -13.37
C VAL A 44 15.08 0.99 -12.59
N LYS A 45 15.10 1.03 -11.25
CA LYS A 45 14.93 -0.13 -10.38
C LYS A 45 13.62 -0.87 -10.66
N TYR A 46 12.52 -0.15 -10.77
CA TYR A 46 11.19 -0.71 -10.97
C TYR A 46 10.74 -0.77 -12.43
N GLN A 47 11.68 -0.63 -13.37
CA GLN A 47 11.43 -0.77 -14.81
C GLN A 47 10.27 0.10 -15.31
N LYS A 48 10.14 1.31 -14.73
CA LYS A 48 9.11 2.31 -15.04
C LYS A 48 7.66 1.88 -14.73
N VAL A 49 7.45 0.77 -14.02
CA VAL A 49 6.11 0.31 -13.60
C VAL A 49 5.88 0.73 -12.16
N SER A 50 4.93 1.64 -11.93
CA SER A 50 4.57 2.13 -10.57
C SER A 50 5.75 2.36 -9.61
N PRO A 51 6.78 3.16 -9.98
CA PRO A 51 8.01 3.28 -9.18
C PRO A 51 7.78 3.69 -7.71
N LEU A 52 6.91 4.67 -7.46
CA LEU A 52 6.61 5.14 -6.11
C LEU A 52 5.89 4.08 -5.28
N GLU A 53 4.85 3.46 -5.83
CA GLU A 53 4.07 2.47 -5.10
C GLU A 53 4.91 1.22 -4.79
N GLN A 54 5.78 0.80 -5.72
CA GLN A 54 6.73 -0.28 -5.46
C GLN A 54 7.78 0.11 -4.41
N HIS A 55 8.24 1.36 -4.42
CA HIS A 55 9.16 1.87 -3.40
C HIS A 55 8.56 1.86 -2.01
N SER A 56 7.32 2.34 -1.86
CA SER A 56 6.61 2.32 -0.57
C SER A 56 6.38 0.90 -0.06
N ILE A 57 6.08 -0.07 -0.95
CA ILE A 57 6.01 -1.50 -0.59
C ILE A 57 7.36 -2.01 -0.07
N ASP A 58 8.44 -1.81 -0.82
CA ASP A 58 9.78 -2.31 -0.45
C ASP A 58 10.22 -1.70 0.88
N ARG A 59 10.01 -0.40 1.06
CA ARG A 59 10.40 0.32 2.27
C ARG A 59 9.58 -0.10 3.48
N ALA A 60 8.27 -0.33 3.30
CA ALA A 60 7.42 -0.85 4.36
C ALA A 60 7.85 -2.26 4.77
N LEU A 61 8.10 -3.16 3.80
CA LEU A 61 8.56 -4.51 4.11
C LEU A 61 9.94 -4.53 4.77
N GLU A 62 10.85 -3.62 4.41
CA GLU A 62 12.14 -3.50 5.10
C GLU A 62 11.95 -3.11 6.57
N VAL A 63 11.16 -2.06 6.83
CA VAL A 63 10.88 -1.61 8.20
C VAL A 63 10.16 -2.69 9.01
N LEU A 64 9.22 -3.41 8.41
CA LEU A 64 8.48 -4.48 9.07
C LEU A 64 9.32 -5.74 9.34
N ASN A 65 10.42 -5.93 8.59
CA ASN A 65 11.36 -7.04 8.78
C ASN A 65 12.52 -6.69 9.74
N ASP A 66 12.66 -5.44 10.16
CA ASP A 66 13.65 -5.06 11.18
C ASP A 66 13.26 -5.63 12.54
N GLU A 67 14.12 -6.49 13.09
CA GLU A 67 13.97 -7.14 14.38
C GLU A 67 13.75 -6.14 15.53
N SER A 68 14.25 -4.91 15.42
CA SER A 68 14.10 -3.86 16.44
C SER A 68 12.67 -3.31 16.53
N HIS A 69 11.90 -3.38 15.45
CA HIS A 69 10.55 -2.80 15.32
C HIS A 69 9.45 -3.88 15.27
N ARG A 70 9.85 -5.15 15.34
CA ARG A 70 9.01 -6.30 15.07
C ARG A 70 8.11 -6.62 16.26
N THR A 71 6.80 -6.46 16.09
CA THR A 71 5.82 -6.95 17.07
C THR A 71 5.51 -8.44 16.83
N ALA A 72 5.12 -9.17 17.88
CA ALA A 72 4.77 -10.59 17.76
C ALA A 72 3.67 -10.88 16.72
N LEU A 73 2.76 -9.92 16.52
CA LEU A 73 1.68 -10.01 15.53
C LEU A 73 2.18 -9.85 14.08
N LEU A 74 3.13 -8.95 13.84
CA LEU A 74 3.77 -8.81 12.52
C LEU A 74 4.67 -10.02 12.21
N GLN A 75 5.37 -10.54 13.22
CA GLN A 75 6.19 -11.75 13.09
C GLN A 75 5.38 -12.96 12.63
N ALA A 76 4.20 -13.16 13.22
CA ALA A 76 3.30 -14.26 12.87
C ALA A 76 2.74 -14.15 11.44
N VAL A 77 2.80 -12.98 10.79
CA VAL A 77 2.16 -12.72 9.50
C VAL A 77 3.18 -12.49 8.37
N ILE A 78 4.39 -12.01 8.66
CA ILE A 78 5.34 -11.57 7.63
C ILE A 78 6.54 -12.52 7.44
N GLN A 79 7.01 -13.25 8.48
CA GLN A 79 8.22 -14.08 8.34
C GLN A 79 7.97 -15.52 7.87
N PRO A 80 8.85 -16.11 7.04
CA PRO A 80 8.91 -17.55 6.85
C PRO A 80 9.45 -18.23 8.12
N ASN A 81 8.70 -19.19 8.68
CA ASN A 81 9.12 -19.90 9.89
C ASN A 81 10.24 -20.89 9.53
N ASN A 82 11.46 -20.65 10.01
CA ASN A 82 12.57 -21.61 9.84
C ASN A 82 12.80 -22.52 11.06
N ASN A 83 12.16 -22.27 12.22
CA ASN A 83 12.56 -22.92 13.49
C ASN A 83 11.43 -23.56 14.31
N ASP A 84 10.19 -23.67 13.82
CA ASP A 84 9.12 -24.35 14.55
C ASP A 84 8.80 -25.72 13.94
N ALA A 85 8.58 -26.71 14.81
CA ALA A 85 8.22 -28.09 14.49
C ALA A 85 6.99 -28.19 13.54
N PRO A 86 6.83 -29.29 12.78
CA PRO A 86 5.91 -29.36 11.65
C PRO A 86 4.46 -29.47 12.13
N VAL A 87 3.81 -28.33 12.36
CA VAL A 87 2.37 -28.23 12.52
C VAL A 87 1.84 -27.55 11.25
N THR A 88 1.19 -28.35 10.38
CA THR A 88 0.30 -27.86 9.30
C THR A 88 0.84 -26.68 8.47
N ASN A 89 2.10 -26.77 8.02
CA ASN A 89 2.86 -25.70 7.34
C ASN A 89 2.13 -25.01 6.17
N ASN A 90 1.12 -25.63 5.55
CA ASN A 90 0.46 -25.08 4.37
C ASN A 90 -0.52 -23.94 4.68
N GLU A 91 -1.33 -24.05 5.74
CA GLU A 91 -2.40 -23.07 6.01
C GLU A 91 -1.85 -21.75 6.55
N HIS A 92 -0.88 -21.82 7.46
CA HIS A 92 -0.22 -20.65 8.01
C HIS A 92 0.58 -19.90 6.94
N ASN A 93 1.32 -20.63 6.09
CA ASN A 93 2.05 -20.02 4.97
C ASN A 93 1.11 -19.45 3.89
N ALA A 94 -0.05 -20.06 3.67
CA ALA A 94 -1.08 -19.51 2.78
C ALA A 94 -1.68 -18.21 3.33
N ALA A 95 -1.97 -18.15 4.63
CA ALA A 95 -2.47 -16.93 5.29
C ALA A 95 -1.46 -15.77 5.21
N LYS A 96 -0.17 -16.05 5.42
CA LYS A 96 0.92 -15.08 5.25
C LYS A 96 1.00 -14.56 3.83
N SER A 97 1.03 -15.47 2.87
CA SER A 97 1.11 -15.14 1.43
C SER A 97 -0.06 -14.27 1.01
N ARG A 98 -1.28 -14.60 1.48
CA ARG A 98 -2.49 -13.82 1.22
C ARG A 98 -2.40 -12.39 1.77
N VAL A 99 -1.92 -12.20 3.01
CA VAL A 99 -1.79 -10.85 3.59
C VAL A 99 -0.80 -10.00 2.78
N VAL A 100 0.37 -10.56 2.45
CA VAL A 100 1.39 -9.87 1.67
C VAL A 100 0.88 -9.53 0.27
N GLU A 101 0.13 -10.44 -0.36
CA GLU A 101 -0.48 -10.22 -1.66
C GLU A 101 -1.52 -9.10 -1.62
N ILE A 102 -2.48 -9.14 -0.68
CA ILE A 102 -3.49 -8.09 -0.53
C ILE A 102 -2.82 -6.75 -0.24
N PHE A 103 -1.84 -6.70 0.66
CA PHE A 103 -1.08 -5.51 0.99
C PHE A 103 -0.42 -4.88 -0.26
N ARG A 104 0.31 -5.70 -1.05
CA ARG A 104 0.98 -5.26 -2.27
C ARG A 104 -0.02 -4.77 -3.31
N ASN A 105 -1.08 -5.54 -3.56
CA ASN A 105 -2.08 -5.19 -4.57
C ASN A 105 -2.82 -3.91 -4.21
N CYS A 106 -3.11 -3.69 -2.92
CA CYS A 106 -3.74 -2.48 -2.42
C CYS A 106 -2.87 -1.23 -2.65
N ILE A 107 -1.57 -1.29 -2.34
CA ILE A 107 -0.69 -0.14 -2.57
C ILE A 107 -0.51 0.13 -4.08
N LEU A 108 -0.32 -0.93 -4.89
CA LEU A 108 -0.23 -0.78 -6.35
C LEU A 108 -1.52 -0.21 -6.98
N ALA A 109 -2.67 -0.55 -6.41
CA ALA A 109 -3.98 -0.03 -6.83
C ALA A 109 -4.15 1.47 -6.53
N MET A 110 -3.38 2.05 -5.62
CA MET A 110 -3.41 3.48 -5.34
C MET A 110 -2.68 4.32 -6.41
N ASN A 111 -1.92 3.68 -7.31
CA ASN A 111 -1.37 4.35 -8.47
C ASN A 111 -2.50 4.86 -9.36
N ILE A 112 -2.66 6.18 -9.42
CA ILE A 112 -3.73 6.85 -10.15
C ILE A 112 -3.74 6.55 -11.65
N SER A 113 -2.60 6.16 -12.22
CA SER A 113 -2.48 5.82 -13.64
C SER A 113 -2.85 4.37 -13.95
N ARG A 114 -3.11 3.54 -12.92
CA ARG A 114 -3.42 2.12 -13.08
C ARG A 114 -4.93 1.91 -13.08
N THR A 115 -5.43 1.18 -14.07
CA THR A 115 -6.78 0.63 -14.02
C THR A 115 -6.81 -0.51 -13.02
N VAL A 116 -7.59 -0.38 -11.96
CA VAL A 116 -7.88 -1.47 -11.04
C VAL A 116 -8.95 -2.38 -11.65
N ASP A 117 -8.69 -3.68 -11.69
CA ASP A 117 -9.75 -4.66 -11.93
C ASP A 117 -10.82 -4.53 -10.84
N HIS A 118 -12.07 -4.90 -11.16
CA HIS A 118 -13.26 -4.73 -10.30
C HIS A 118 -13.27 -5.63 -9.05
N GLU A 119 -12.17 -5.67 -8.31
CA GLU A 119 -12.10 -6.25 -6.99
C GLU A 119 -12.46 -5.19 -5.95
N ALA A 120 -13.42 -5.51 -5.09
CA ALA A 120 -13.97 -4.56 -4.12
C ALA A 120 -12.91 -4.06 -3.14
N ILE A 121 -11.94 -4.90 -2.76
CA ILE A 121 -10.84 -4.56 -1.84
C ILE A 121 -9.93 -3.48 -2.45
N LEU A 122 -9.53 -3.67 -3.71
CA LEU A 122 -8.66 -2.72 -4.42
C LEU A 122 -9.40 -1.40 -4.66
N THR A 123 -10.66 -1.48 -5.07
CA THR A 123 -11.51 -0.30 -5.32
C THR A 123 -11.67 0.54 -4.05
N VAL A 124 -11.95 -0.07 -2.89
CA VAL A 124 -12.09 0.67 -1.62
C VAL A 124 -10.81 1.40 -1.25
N THR A 125 -9.66 0.77 -1.45
CA THR A 125 -8.36 1.36 -1.15
C THR A 125 -8.06 2.55 -2.08
N SER A 126 -8.21 2.38 -3.39
CA SER A 126 -8.03 3.48 -4.36
C SER A 126 -9.00 4.63 -4.11
N CYS A 127 -10.27 4.34 -3.80
CA CYS A 127 -11.25 5.35 -3.48
C CYS A 127 -10.92 6.09 -2.18
N SER A 128 -10.34 5.41 -1.18
CA SER A 128 -9.93 6.01 0.10
C SER A 128 -8.75 6.98 -0.05
N ASN A 129 -7.85 6.73 -1.01
CA ASN A 129 -6.76 7.66 -1.33
C ASN A 129 -7.30 8.97 -1.95
N ALA A 130 -8.29 8.86 -2.84
CA ALA A 130 -8.76 9.98 -3.64
C ALA A 130 -10.02 10.70 -3.09
N VAL A 131 -10.37 10.56 -1.79
CA VAL A 131 -11.68 11.02 -1.25
C VAL A 131 -11.82 12.55 -1.22
N PRO A 132 -12.73 13.13 -2.03
CA PRO A 132 -13.15 14.53 -1.87
C PRO A 132 -14.44 14.65 -1.04
N CYS A 133 -15.17 13.55 -0.87
CA CYS A 133 -16.62 13.54 -0.70
C CYS A 133 -17.10 13.43 0.76
N ASN A 134 -16.20 13.19 1.72
CA ASN A 134 -16.55 13.05 3.15
C ASN A 134 -15.77 13.98 4.09
N SER A 135 -14.93 14.84 3.54
CA SER A 135 -14.24 15.89 4.28
C SER A 135 -15.05 17.18 4.24
N SER A 136 -15.11 17.91 5.36
CA SER A 136 -15.64 19.28 5.35
C SER A 136 -14.90 20.13 4.32
N PHE A 137 -15.58 21.12 3.73
CA PHE A 137 -15.00 21.98 2.70
C PHE A 137 -13.61 22.53 3.08
N ASN A 138 -13.42 22.88 4.36
CA ASN A 138 -12.15 23.36 4.88
C ASN A 138 -11.03 22.31 4.78
N ILE A 139 -11.30 21.04 5.09
CA ILE A 139 -10.32 19.95 4.98
C ILE A 139 -10.00 19.68 3.50
N SER A 140 -11.01 19.63 2.62
CA SER A 140 -10.78 19.45 1.19
C SER A 140 -9.97 20.61 0.59
N LYS A 141 -10.21 21.84 1.05
CA LYS A 141 -9.48 23.04 0.64
C LYS A 141 -8.02 23.00 1.08
N VAL A 142 -7.74 22.64 2.34
CA VAL A 142 -6.37 22.51 2.86
C VAL A 142 -5.59 21.47 2.05
N ARG A 143 -6.16 20.27 1.86
CA ARG A 143 -5.53 19.20 1.05
C ARG A 143 -5.24 19.65 -0.38
N SER A 144 -6.18 20.36 -1.01
CA SER A 144 -5.99 20.88 -2.37
C SER A 144 -4.84 21.89 -2.43
N ILE A 145 -4.75 22.80 -1.44
CA ILE A 145 -3.66 23.77 -1.35
C ILE A 145 -2.32 23.06 -1.15
N GLU A 146 -2.24 22.06 -0.28
CA GLU A 146 -1.02 21.28 -0.04
C GLU A 146 -0.56 20.54 -1.31
N CYS A 147 -1.47 19.90 -2.05
CA CYS A 147 -1.17 19.27 -3.34
C CYS A 147 -0.64 20.27 -4.37
N CYS A 148 -1.20 21.48 -4.44
CA CYS A 148 -0.76 22.53 -5.36
C CYS A 148 0.57 23.19 -4.93
N SER A 149 0.80 23.34 -3.63
CA SER A 149 1.97 24.05 -3.08
C SER A 149 3.25 23.21 -3.16
N ASN A 150 3.12 21.88 -3.15
CA ASN A 150 4.24 20.94 -3.19
C ASN A 150 4.56 20.37 -4.60
N GLY A 151 4.02 20.96 -5.68
CA GLY A 151 4.54 20.71 -7.04
C GLY A 151 3.92 19.57 -7.84
N LEU A 152 2.65 19.20 -7.61
CA LEU A 152 1.94 18.21 -8.45
C LEU A 152 1.37 18.78 -9.78
N ILE A 153 1.54 20.06 -10.06
CA ILE A 153 1.12 20.69 -11.32
C ILE A 153 2.35 21.41 -11.90
N PRO A 154 2.86 21.00 -13.08
CA PRO A 154 3.86 21.81 -13.76
C PRO A 154 3.21 23.17 -14.08
N GLN A 155 3.90 24.26 -13.73
CA GLN A 155 3.58 25.57 -14.29
C GLN A 155 3.94 25.63 -15.77
#